data_AF-U9SL54-F1
#
_entry.id   AF-U9SL54-F1
#
_cell.length_a   1.000
_cell.length_b   1.000
_cell.length_c   1.000
_cell.angle_alpha   90.00
_cell.angle_beta   90.00
_cell.angle_gamma   90.00
#
_symmetry.space_group_name_H-M   'P 1'
#
loop_
_entity.id
_entity.type
_entity.pdbx_description
1 polymer ?
#
loop_
_entity_poly.entity_id
_entity_poly.type
_entity_poly.pdbx_seq_one_letter_code
_entity_poly.pdbx_strand_id
1 'polypeptide(L)'
;FRYLELYDQKVPSIIKFACQALAIHENSAFFEPCRILPNKSGTIVKETWFPGVHNEIGGGTFLSLKGNERIINATLLWMIENIVEAGGLLMHDNIETYRARFSPDTGPSWNNMNYMSARINSILPTILVKDRTIPLELDSSQKFLRKDLLYRDGDWLLPFGVRPYLCTHYTSKTYEEFRKVMEKNGIKLYNKDNKNIKYDMDVNEKAQDPTKKMRPKNILKLSRI
;
A
#
# COMPACT_ATOMS: atom_id res chain seq x y z
N PHE A 1 29.09 3.82 -2.30
CA PHE A 1 28.06 2.76 -2.38
C PHE A 1 27.68 2.39 -3.82
N ARG A 2 28.67 2.27 -4.74
CA ARG A 2 28.42 1.95 -6.17
C ARG A 2 28.44 0.44 -6.48
N TYR A 3 28.52 -0.39 -5.43
CA TYR A 3 28.86 -1.83 -5.53
C TYR A 3 27.65 -2.76 -5.35
N LEU A 4 26.43 -2.21 -5.19
CA LEU A 4 25.18 -2.96 -5.02
C LEU A 4 24.11 -2.55 -6.05
N GLU A 5 24.51 -1.89 -7.14
CA GLU A 5 23.58 -1.58 -8.22
C GLU A 5 23.23 -2.88 -8.95
N LEU A 6 21.96 -3.29 -8.89
CA LEU A 6 21.40 -4.30 -9.78
C LEU A 6 21.44 -3.70 -11.20
N TYR A 7 22.37 -4.20 -12.01
CA TYR A 7 22.68 -3.63 -13.33
C TYR A 7 21.62 -3.92 -14.40
N ASP A 8 20.66 -4.81 -14.13
CA ASP A 8 19.61 -5.12 -15.09
C ASP A 8 18.22 -5.10 -14.44
N GLN A 9 17.53 -3.96 -14.62
CA GLN A 9 16.12 -3.79 -14.29
C GLN A 9 15.20 -4.34 -15.39
N LYS A 10 15.73 -4.68 -16.57
CA LYS A 10 14.94 -5.20 -17.67
C LYS A 10 14.70 -6.68 -17.46
N VAL A 11 13.43 -7.07 -17.56
CA VAL A 11 13.07 -8.48 -17.49
C VAL A 11 13.68 -9.24 -18.69
N PRO A 12 14.30 -10.42 -18.50
CA PRO A 12 14.73 -11.27 -19.61
C PRO A 12 13.58 -11.71 -20.53
N SER A 13 13.83 -11.87 -21.83
CA SER A 13 12.80 -12.23 -22.83
C SER A 13 12.14 -13.60 -22.63
N ILE A 14 12.76 -14.48 -21.83
CA ILE A 14 12.18 -15.79 -21.48
C ILE A 14 11.02 -15.68 -20.48
N ILE A 15 10.95 -14.59 -19.72
CA ILE A 15 9.90 -14.38 -18.72
C ILE A 15 8.67 -13.85 -19.44
N LYS A 16 7.55 -14.54 -19.31
CA LYS A 16 6.27 -14.15 -19.92
C LYS A 16 5.49 -13.15 -19.07
N PHE A 17 5.62 -13.28 -17.75
CA PHE A 17 4.81 -12.57 -16.78
C PHE A 17 5.66 -12.24 -15.55
N ALA A 18 5.70 -10.97 -15.16
CA ALA A 18 6.44 -10.48 -14.00
C ALA A 18 5.53 -9.60 -13.15
N CYS A 19 5.47 -9.88 -11.85
CA CYS A 19 4.66 -9.14 -10.89
C CYS A 19 5.50 -8.57 -9.76
N GLN A 20 5.21 -7.34 -9.38
CA GLN A 20 5.86 -6.69 -8.24
C GLN A 20 4.87 -5.81 -7.47
N ALA A 21 4.82 -6.05 -6.16
CA ALA A 21 4.16 -5.16 -5.22
C ALA A 21 5.21 -4.24 -4.58
N LEU A 22 4.96 -2.94 -4.57
CA LEU A 22 5.87 -1.93 -4.03
C LEU A 22 5.28 -1.24 -2.80
N ALA A 23 6.12 -1.00 -1.79
CA ALA A 23 5.74 -0.26 -0.58
C ALA A 23 5.83 1.25 -0.81
N ILE A 24 4.72 1.95 -0.64
CA ILE A 24 4.66 3.43 -0.75
C ILE A 24 5.34 4.10 0.45
N HIS A 25 5.12 3.58 1.65
CA HIS A 25 5.50 4.25 2.90
C HIS A 25 6.83 3.78 3.48
N GLU A 26 7.48 2.81 2.85
CA GLU A 26 8.84 2.44 3.22
C GLU A 26 9.78 3.60 2.87
N ASN A 27 10.63 3.99 3.80
CA ASN A 27 11.55 5.13 3.63
C ASN A 27 12.94 4.85 4.19
N SER A 28 13.31 3.59 4.42
CA SER A 28 14.71 3.22 4.65
C SER A 28 15.50 3.36 3.35
N ALA A 29 16.62 4.07 3.40
CA ALA A 29 17.54 4.25 2.28
C ALA A 29 18.19 2.94 1.81
N PHE A 30 18.11 1.86 2.61
CA PHE A 30 18.58 0.53 2.22
C PHE A 30 17.58 -0.25 1.37
N PHE A 31 16.31 0.16 1.33
CA PHE A 31 15.24 -0.57 0.65
C PHE A 31 14.72 0.16 -0.59
N GLU A 32 15.57 0.89 -1.31
CA GLU A 32 15.18 1.58 -2.55
C GLU A 32 14.44 0.64 -3.52
N PRO A 33 13.29 1.08 -4.09
CA PRO A 33 12.52 0.24 -4.99
C PRO A 33 13.31 0.00 -6.28
N CYS A 34 13.59 -1.27 -6.58
CA CYS A 34 14.12 -1.68 -7.88
C CYS A 34 12.94 -1.97 -8.81
N ARG A 35 12.64 -1.04 -9.71
CA ARG A 35 11.50 -1.15 -10.65
C ARG A 35 11.76 -2.24 -11.68
N ILE A 36 10.73 -3.03 -12.00
CA ILE A 36 10.80 -4.00 -13.10
C ILE A 36 10.43 -3.32 -14.42
N LEU A 37 11.38 -3.26 -15.35
CA LEU A 37 11.16 -2.67 -16.67
C LEU A 37 10.83 -3.75 -17.71
N PRO A 38 9.78 -3.58 -18.52
CA PRO A 38 9.47 -4.52 -19.57
C PRO A 38 10.58 -4.55 -20.62
N ASN A 39 10.84 -5.74 -21.16
CA ASN A 39 11.59 -5.86 -22.42
C ASN A 39 10.67 -5.57 -23.62
N LYS A 40 11.26 -5.50 -24.82
CA LYS A 40 10.51 -5.29 -26.07
C LYS A 40 9.68 -6.51 -26.50
N SER A 41 9.77 -7.66 -25.81
CA SER A 41 9.33 -8.96 -26.31
C SER A 41 8.07 -9.51 -25.62
N GLY A 42 6.99 -8.72 -25.58
CA GLY A 42 5.67 -9.24 -25.18
C GLY A 42 5.55 -9.69 -23.72
N THR A 43 6.54 -9.40 -22.87
CA THR A 43 6.47 -9.66 -21.43
C THR A 43 5.39 -8.80 -20.80
N ILE A 44 4.48 -9.42 -20.06
CA ILE A 44 3.49 -8.71 -19.25
C ILE A 44 4.15 -8.37 -17.91
N VAL A 45 4.36 -7.08 -17.66
CA VAL A 45 4.84 -6.58 -16.37
C VAL A 45 3.67 -5.93 -15.64
N LYS A 46 3.44 -6.36 -14.40
CA LYS A 46 2.45 -5.75 -13.50
C LYS A 46 3.14 -5.30 -12.23
N GLU A 47 3.17 -4.00 -12.05
CA GLU A 47 3.83 -3.36 -10.91
C GLU A 47 2.85 -2.40 -10.25
N THR A 48 2.52 -2.67 -8.99
CA THR A 48 1.49 -1.94 -8.26
C THR A 48 2.05 -1.45 -6.93
N TRP A 49 1.78 -0.19 -6.62
CA TRP A 49 2.14 0.43 -5.35
C TRP A 49 1.04 0.26 -4.31
N PHE A 50 1.42 -0.28 -3.15
CA PHE A 50 0.54 -0.53 -2.02
C PHE A 50 0.85 0.44 -0.88
N PRO A 51 -0.17 0.93 -0.16
CA PRO A 51 0.07 1.63 1.09
C PRO A 51 0.65 0.64 2.09
N GLY A 52 1.80 0.97 2.68
CA GLY A 52 2.49 0.08 3.61
C GLY A 52 3.98 0.33 3.65
N VAL A 53 4.63 -0.16 4.70
CA VAL A 53 6.10 -0.31 4.78
C VAL A 53 6.55 -1.70 4.27
N HIS A 54 7.86 -1.93 4.17
CA HIS A 54 8.42 -3.12 3.51
C HIS A 54 7.85 -4.45 4.02
N ASN A 55 7.76 -4.63 5.34
CA ASN A 55 7.27 -5.86 5.96
C ASN A 55 5.75 -6.04 5.85
N GLU A 56 4.98 -4.97 5.63
CA GLU A 56 3.54 -5.04 5.39
C GLU A 56 3.23 -5.49 3.97
N ILE A 57 4.09 -5.15 3.01
CA ILE A 57 3.94 -5.58 1.62
C ILE A 57 4.50 -6.99 1.41
N GLY A 58 5.73 -7.24 1.87
CA GLY A 58 6.39 -8.55 1.70
C GLY A 58 5.88 -9.63 2.65
N GLY A 59 5.19 -9.24 3.73
CA GLY A 59 4.93 -10.10 4.87
C GLY A 59 6.19 -10.28 5.74
N GLY A 60 5.96 -10.59 7.02
CA GLY A 60 7.02 -10.84 7.99
C GLY A 60 6.88 -10.02 9.26
N THR A 61 7.84 -10.20 10.16
CA THR A 61 7.94 -9.45 11.42
C THR A 61 9.30 -8.77 11.49
N PHE A 62 9.34 -7.57 12.05
CA PHE A 62 10.59 -6.87 12.31
C PHE A 62 10.66 -6.51 13.79
N LEU A 63 11.73 -6.93 14.47
CA LEU A 63 11.84 -6.86 15.95
C LEU A 63 10.62 -7.45 16.68
N SER A 64 10.10 -8.57 16.19
CA SER A 64 8.86 -9.21 16.66
C SER A 64 7.59 -8.38 16.47
N LEU A 65 7.66 -7.15 15.95
CA LEU A 65 6.50 -6.35 15.58
C LEU A 65 5.91 -6.89 14.28
N LYS A 66 4.60 -7.12 14.29
CA LYS A 66 3.83 -7.44 13.09
C LYS A 66 3.35 -6.14 12.45
N GLY A 67 3.31 -6.12 11.12
CA GLY A 67 2.67 -5.07 10.35
C GLY A 67 1.15 -5.25 10.26
N ASN A 68 0.47 -4.36 9.56
CA ASN A 68 -0.95 -4.47 9.27
C ASN A 68 -1.29 -5.73 8.43
N GLU A 69 -2.01 -6.67 9.05
CA GLU A 69 -2.41 -7.92 8.42
C GLU A 69 -3.33 -7.73 7.19
N ARG A 70 -4.12 -6.64 7.13
CA ARG A 70 -4.95 -6.35 5.95
C ARG A 70 -4.10 -5.99 4.74
N ILE A 71 -3.00 -5.25 4.93
CA ILE A 71 -2.07 -4.90 3.84
C ILE A 71 -1.33 -6.15 3.35
N ILE A 72 -0.90 -7.01 4.28
CA ILE A 72 -0.29 -8.30 3.96
C ILE A 72 -1.26 -9.16 3.16
N ASN A 73 -2.50 -9.30 3.63
CA ASN A 73 -3.55 -10.08 2.96
C ASN A 73 -3.89 -9.49 1.58
N ALA A 74 -3.98 -8.17 1.45
CA ALA A 74 -4.20 -7.49 0.16
C ALA A 74 -3.10 -7.81 -0.84
N THR A 75 -1.84 -7.71 -0.41
CA THR A 75 -0.68 -7.93 -1.28
C THR A 75 -0.58 -9.40 -1.69
N LEU A 76 -0.78 -10.32 -0.74
CA LEU A 76 -0.80 -11.75 -1.01
C LEU A 76 -1.93 -12.14 -1.97
N LEU A 77 -3.15 -11.64 -1.73
CA LEU A 77 -4.28 -11.88 -2.61
C LEU A 77 -4.04 -11.34 -4.02
N TRP A 78 -3.51 -10.12 -4.13
CA TRP A 78 -3.15 -9.54 -5.43
C TRP A 78 -2.13 -10.40 -6.17
N MET A 79 -1.11 -10.92 -5.48
CA MET A 79 -0.13 -11.82 -6.10
C MET A 79 -0.79 -13.13 -6.56
N ILE A 80 -1.66 -13.73 -5.74
CA ILE A 80 -2.42 -14.93 -6.08
C ILE A 80 -3.29 -14.70 -7.33
N GLU A 81 -4.03 -13.59 -7.41
CA GLU A 81 -4.86 -13.26 -8.57
C GLU A 81 -4.04 -13.13 -9.85
N ASN A 82 -2.87 -12.50 -9.75
CA ASN A 82 -1.96 -12.36 -10.89
C ASN A 82 -1.34 -13.68 -11.33
N ILE A 83 -0.99 -14.57 -10.39
CA ILE A 83 -0.50 -15.93 -10.69
C ILE A 83 -1.58 -16.75 -11.40
N VAL A 84 -2.84 -16.66 -10.93
CA VAL A 84 -3.98 -17.35 -11.55
C VAL A 84 -4.23 -16.81 -12.96
N GLU A 85 -4.20 -15.49 -13.15
CA GLU A 85 -4.32 -14.89 -14.48
C GLU A 85 -3.21 -15.32 -15.43
N ALA A 86 -1.98 -15.45 -14.94
CA ALA A 86 -0.85 -15.94 -15.72
C ALA A 86 -0.92 -17.45 -16.04
N GLY A 87 -1.79 -18.21 -15.35
CA GLY A 87 -1.87 -19.67 -15.46
C GLY A 87 -0.60 -20.39 -14.98
N GLY A 88 0.15 -19.78 -14.07
CA GLY A 88 1.54 -20.17 -13.78
C GLY A 88 1.76 -21.21 -12.69
N LEU A 89 0.80 -21.38 -11.76
CA LEU A 89 0.92 -22.33 -10.63
C LEU A 89 -0.36 -23.13 -10.44
N LEU A 90 -0.19 -24.39 -10.02
CA LEU A 90 -1.29 -25.22 -9.54
C LEU A 90 -1.69 -24.76 -8.14
N MET A 91 -2.97 -24.48 -7.96
CA MET A 91 -3.54 -24.06 -6.67
C MET A 91 -4.37 -25.20 -6.07
N HIS A 92 -4.32 -25.34 -4.74
CA HIS A 92 -5.13 -26.34 -4.05
C HIS A 92 -6.62 -25.95 -4.04
N ASP A 93 -6.89 -24.69 -3.67
CA ASP A 93 -8.23 -24.13 -3.63
C ASP A 93 -8.53 -23.31 -4.89
N ASN A 94 -9.81 -22.97 -5.13
CA ASN A 94 -10.19 -22.03 -6.18
C ASN A 94 -9.93 -20.58 -5.77
N ILE A 95 -9.95 -19.66 -6.74
CA ILE A 95 -9.66 -18.23 -6.50
C ILE A 95 -10.64 -17.56 -5.52
N GLU A 96 -11.91 -17.97 -5.51
CA GLU A 96 -12.91 -17.39 -4.62
C GLU A 96 -12.68 -17.77 -3.16
N THR A 97 -12.18 -18.98 -2.90
CA THR A 97 -11.74 -19.39 -1.57
C THR A 97 -10.59 -18.51 -1.05
N TYR A 98 -9.62 -18.19 -1.91
CA TYR A 98 -8.52 -17.28 -1.54
C TYR A 98 -9.00 -15.85 -1.34
N ARG A 99 -9.90 -15.34 -2.17
CA ARG A 99 -10.52 -14.02 -1.99
C ARG A 99 -11.27 -13.90 -0.68
N ALA A 100 -12.02 -14.94 -0.30
CA ALA A 100 -12.73 -14.97 0.97
C ALA A 100 -11.74 -15.01 2.16
N ARG A 101 -10.67 -15.81 2.06
CA ARG A 101 -9.67 -15.99 3.12
C ARG A 101 -8.81 -14.74 3.35
N PHE A 102 -8.39 -14.11 2.26
CA PHE A 102 -7.44 -12.99 2.28
C PHE A 102 -8.11 -11.65 1.93
N SER A 103 -9.43 -11.55 2.08
CA SER A 103 -10.12 -10.28 1.86
C SER A 103 -9.54 -9.21 2.78
N PRO A 104 -9.03 -8.09 2.25
CA PRO A 104 -8.49 -7.02 3.08
C PRO A 104 -9.58 -6.14 3.70
N ASP A 105 -10.84 -6.38 3.33
CA ASP A 105 -12.00 -5.61 3.80
C ASP A 105 -12.52 -6.13 5.15
N THR A 106 -12.03 -7.29 5.61
CA THR A 106 -12.40 -7.92 6.88
C THR A 106 -11.15 -8.11 7.77
N GLY A 107 -11.36 -8.22 9.09
CA GLY A 107 -10.28 -8.44 10.06
C GLY A 107 -9.74 -7.18 10.75
N PRO A 108 -8.75 -7.29 11.64
CA PRO A 108 -8.21 -6.15 12.39
C PRO A 108 -7.39 -5.23 11.48
N SER A 109 -7.58 -3.92 11.55
CA SER A 109 -6.83 -2.95 10.74
C SER A 109 -5.49 -2.60 11.38
N TRP A 110 -5.55 -1.92 12.52
CA TRP A 110 -4.40 -1.36 13.19
C TRP A 110 -4.50 -1.58 14.68
N ASN A 111 -3.38 -1.94 15.28
CA ASN A 111 -3.20 -2.03 16.72
C ASN A 111 -1.87 -1.35 17.09
N ASN A 112 -1.59 -1.24 18.39
CA ASN A 112 -0.37 -0.58 18.87
C ASN A 112 0.91 -1.21 18.32
N MET A 113 0.92 -2.53 18.10
CA MET A 113 2.09 -3.27 17.60
C MET A 113 2.36 -2.95 16.13
N ASN A 114 1.30 -2.89 15.32
CA ASN A 114 1.37 -2.51 13.90
C ASN A 114 1.76 -1.04 13.73
N TYR A 115 1.30 -0.15 14.63
CA TYR A 115 1.71 1.26 14.64
C TYR A 115 3.22 1.41 14.89
N MET A 116 3.78 0.66 15.84
CA MET A 116 5.22 0.65 16.09
C MET A 116 6.01 0.09 14.89
N SER A 117 5.49 -0.95 14.23
CA SER A 117 6.07 -1.48 12.99
C SER A 117 6.13 -0.43 11.88
N ALA A 118 5.01 0.27 11.61
CA ALA A 118 4.93 1.31 10.59
C ALA A 118 5.85 2.52 10.86
N ARG A 119 6.22 2.72 12.13
CA ARG A 119 7.12 3.79 12.58
C ARG A 119 8.54 3.32 12.88
N ILE A 120 8.89 2.09 12.56
CA ILE A 120 10.22 1.60 12.88
C ILE A 120 11.33 2.39 12.17
N ASN A 121 11.03 3.02 11.05
CA ASN A 121 11.99 3.89 10.39
C ASN A 121 12.15 5.25 11.09
N SER A 122 11.22 5.65 11.98
CA SER A 122 11.34 6.89 12.74
C SER A 122 12.43 6.86 13.81
N ILE A 123 12.92 5.67 14.15
CA ILE A 123 14.07 5.49 15.05
C ILE A 123 15.39 5.39 14.27
N LEU A 124 15.36 5.31 12.94
CA LEU A 124 16.57 5.33 12.13
C LEU A 124 17.17 6.75 12.12
N PRO A 125 18.51 6.88 12.16
CA PRO A 125 19.18 8.13 11.86
C PRO A 125 18.66 8.76 10.57
N THR A 126 18.48 10.08 10.53
CA THR A 126 17.91 10.79 9.36
C THR A 126 18.67 10.51 8.06
N ILE A 127 19.98 10.26 8.12
CA ILE A 127 20.81 9.89 6.96
C ILE A 127 20.42 8.54 6.32
N LEU A 128 19.71 7.69 7.07
CA LEU A 128 19.21 6.39 6.63
C LEU A 128 17.72 6.44 6.24
N VAL A 129 17.11 7.62 6.28
CA VAL A 129 15.72 7.84 5.86
C VAL A 129 15.69 8.59 4.54
N LYS A 130 15.03 8.00 3.55
CA LYS A 130 14.82 8.57 2.22
C LYS A 130 13.44 8.19 1.70
N ASP A 131 12.61 9.22 1.46
CA ASP A 131 11.31 9.04 0.80
C ASP A 131 11.50 8.57 -0.65
N ARG A 132 10.53 7.79 -1.12
CA ARG A 132 10.55 7.21 -2.47
C ARG A 132 9.97 8.19 -3.48
N THR A 133 10.13 7.85 -4.75
CA THR A 133 9.42 8.51 -5.85
C THR A 133 8.56 7.50 -6.57
N ILE A 134 7.26 7.77 -6.63
CA ILE A 134 6.33 7.03 -7.49
C ILE A 134 6.39 7.68 -8.88
N PRO A 135 6.72 6.94 -9.95
CA PRO A 135 6.70 7.50 -11.29
C PRO A 135 5.28 7.88 -11.70
N LEU A 136 5.15 9.03 -12.35
CA LEU A 136 3.87 9.52 -12.88
C LEU A 136 3.55 8.78 -14.18
N GLU A 137 2.96 7.60 -14.06
CA GLU A 137 2.48 6.81 -15.19
C GLU A 137 1.02 7.12 -15.46
N LEU A 138 0.71 7.50 -16.70
CA LEU A 138 -0.60 7.98 -17.11
C LEU A 138 -1.31 7.01 -18.05
N ASP A 139 -2.62 7.14 -18.12
CA ASP A 139 -3.43 6.48 -19.14
C ASP A 139 -3.24 7.11 -20.53
N SER A 140 -3.88 6.53 -21.54
CA SER A 140 -3.82 7.05 -22.91
C SER A 140 -4.37 8.46 -23.06
N SER A 141 -5.29 8.89 -22.19
CA SER A 141 -5.83 10.25 -22.23
C SER A 141 -4.90 11.30 -21.61
N GLN A 142 -3.86 10.87 -20.91
CA GLN A 142 -2.91 11.72 -20.17
C GLN A 142 -3.58 12.57 -19.08
N LYS A 143 -4.79 12.19 -18.65
CA LYS A 143 -5.57 12.90 -17.62
C LYS A 143 -5.71 12.09 -16.33
N PHE A 144 -5.51 10.78 -16.42
CA PHE A 144 -5.66 9.87 -15.30
C PHE A 144 -4.36 9.11 -15.09
N LEU A 145 -4.10 8.69 -13.85
CA LEU A 145 -3.07 7.70 -13.60
C LEU A 145 -3.37 6.42 -14.39
N ARG A 146 -2.30 5.72 -14.77
CA ARG A 146 -2.37 4.36 -15.28
C ARG A 146 -3.20 3.52 -14.30
N LYS A 147 -4.19 2.81 -14.83
CA LYS A 147 -4.94 1.80 -14.09
C LYS A 147 -3.96 0.86 -13.39
N ASP A 148 -4.28 0.43 -12.17
CA ASP A 148 -3.48 -0.50 -11.35
C ASP A 148 -2.09 0.01 -10.90
N LEU A 149 -1.71 1.26 -11.21
CA LEU A 149 -0.48 1.86 -10.68
C LEU A 149 -0.49 1.88 -9.14
N LEU A 150 -1.62 2.25 -8.57
CA LEU A 150 -1.88 2.17 -7.14
C LEU A 150 -2.84 1.00 -6.89
N TYR A 151 -2.64 0.27 -5.79
CA TYR A 151 -3.57 -0.78 -5.40
C TYR A 151 -4.99 -0.23 -5.27
N ARG A 152 -5.97 -0.94 -5.83
CA ARG A 152 -7.37 -0.49 -5.95
C ARG A 152 -7.53 0.92 -6.53
N ASP A 153 -6.64 1.29 -7.45
CA ASP A 153 -6.63 2.58 -8.14
C ASP A 153 -6.58 3.79 -7.17
N GLY A 154 -6.07 3.58 -5.95
CA GLY A 154 -5.98 4.59 -4.89
C GLY A 154 -7.20 4.65 -3.95
N ASP A 155 -8.24 3.83 -4.14
CA ASP A 155 -9.34 3.73 -3.17
C ASP A 155 -8.96 2.79 -2.00
N TRP A 156 -8.39 3.39 -0.97
CA TRP A 156 -7.93 2.70 0.23
C TRP A 156 -8.88 2.82 1.41
N LEU A 157 -10.02 3.51 1.25
CA LEU A 157 -10.94 3.82 2.35
C LEU A 157 -11.37 2.56 3.09
N LEU A 158 -11.91 1.60 2.35
CA LEU A 158 -12.44 0.36 2.90
C LEU A 158 -11.34 -0.55 3.47
N PRO A 159 -10.24 -0.86 2.73
CA PRO A 159 -9.26 -1.81 3.22
C PRO A 159 -8.35 -1.22 4.32
N PHE A 160 -7.93 0.04 4.20
CA PHE A 160 -6.81 0.58 5.00
C PHE A 160 -7.14 1.87 5.77
N GLY A 161 -8.25 2.53 5.43
CA GLY A 161 -8.72 3.75 6.07
C GLY A 161 -8.52 5.00 5.21
N VAL A 162 -8.94 6.15 5.75
CA VAL A 162 -8.85 7.47 5.09
C VAL A 162 -7.40 7.98 5.02
N ARG A 163 -7.14 8.89 4.09
CA ARG A 163 -5.83 9.55 3.93
C ARG A 163 -5.21 10.08 5.22
N PRO A 164 -5.90 10.91 6.04
CA PRO A 164 -5.27 11.48 7.24
C PRO A 164 -4.85 10.39 8.22
N TYR A 165 -5.58 9.27 8.22
CA TYR A 165 -5.23 8.12 9.02
C TYR A 165 -3.90 7.52 8.56
N LEU A 166 -3.71 7.26 7.26
CA LEU A 166 -2.44 6.75 6.73
C LEU A 166 -1.28 7.72 7.00
N CYS A 167 -1.48 9.03 6.82
CA CYS A 167 -0.44 10.05 7.08
C CYS A 167 -0.01 10.14 8.56
N THR A 168 -0.86 9.71 9.49
CA THR A 168 -0.48 9.64 10.92
C THR A 168 0.24 8.35 11.28
N HIS A 169 -0.01 7.26 10.55
CA HIS A 169 0.59 5.95 10.79
C HIS A 169 1.99 5.84 10.21
N TYR A 170 2.21 6.43 9.04
CA TYR A 170 3.49 6.39 8.35
C TYR A 170 4.23 7.72 8.43
N THR A 171 5.56 7.65 8.50
CA THR A 171 6.40 8.85 8.49
C THR A 171 6.79 9.31 7.09
N SER A 172 6.66 8.44 6.08
CA SER A 172 7.02 8.75 4.71
C SER A 172 6.09 9.78 4.09
N LYS A 173 6.66 10.71 3.31
CA LYS A 173 5.92 11.72 2.55
C LYS A 173 5.68 11.32 1.09
N THR A 174 6.12 10.13 0.68
CA THR A 174 6.08 9.64 -0.71
C THR A 174 4.73 9.86 -1.39
N TYR A 175 3.63 9.41 -0.76
CA TYR A 175 2.29 9.53 -1.34
C TYR A 175 1.84 10.99 -1.44
N GLU A 176 2.11 11.80 -0.41
CA GLU A 176 1.70 13.20 -0.37
C GLU A 176 2.42 14.05 -1.42
N GLU A 177 3.71 13.81 -1.63
CA GLU A 177 4.47 14.48 -2.69
C GLU A 177 4.00 14.03 -4.07
N PHE A 178 3.72 12.73 -4.26
CA PHE A 178 3.13 12.23 -5.51
C PHE A 178 1.78 12.88 -5.80
N ARG A 179 0.91 13.01 -4.80
CA ARG A 179 -0.40 13.67 -4.90
C ARG A 179 -0.26 15.14 -5.27
N LYS A 180 0.69 15.88 -4.67
CA LYS A 180 0.98 17.27 -5.05
C LYS A 180 1.41 17.39 -6.50
N VAL A 181 2.22 16.44 -7.00
CA VAL A 181 2.62 16.38 -8.41
C VAL A 181 1.40 16.14 -9.29
N MET A 182 0.52 15.21 -8.94
CA MET A 182 -0.73 14.99 -9.67
C MET A 182 -1.61 16.25 -9.69
N GLU A 183 -1.81 16.89 -8.53
CA GLU A 183 -2.59 18.13 -8.37
C GLU A 183 -2.08 19.25 -9.27
N LYS A 184 -0.76 19.49 -9.23
CA LYS A 184 -0.11 20.51 -10.04
C LYS A 184 -0.30 20.27 -11.54
N ASN A 185 -0.31 19.01 -11.97
CA ASN A 185 -0.46 18.62 -13.37
C ASN A 185 -1.92 18.37 -13.79
N GLY A 186 -2.89 18.56 -12.89
CA GLY A 186 -4.30 18.30 -13.18
C GLY A 186 -4.62 16.82 -13.42
N ILE A 187 -3.77 15.91 -12.95
CA ILE A 187 -3.93 14.46 -13.09
C ILE A 187 -4.86 13.94 -11.98
N LYS A 188 -5.78 13.05 -12.35
CA LYS A 188 -6.71 12.39 -11.42
C LYS A 188 -6.35 10.93 -11.21
N LEU A 189 -6.85 10.33 -10.12
CA LEU A 189 -6.84 8.87 -9.96
C LEU A 189 -7.62 8.20 -11.09
N TYR A 190 -7.24 6.97 -11.45
CA TYR A 190 -8.03 6.17 -12.37
C TYR A 190 -9.43 5.95 -11.77
N ASN A 191 -10.46 6.09 -12.61
CA ASN A 191 -11.84 6.07 -12.15
C ASN A 191 -12.69 5.20 -13.07
N LYS A 192 -12.93 3.97 -12.66
CA LYS A 192 -13.75 3.01 -13.40
C LYS A 192 -15.24 3.37 -13.40
N ASP A 193 -15.72 4.05 -12.35
CA ASP A 193 -17.15 4.30 -12.10
C ASP A 193 -17.62 5.70 -12.50
N ASN A 194 -16.74 6.54 -13.06
CA ASN A 194 -17.00 7.95 -13.39
C ASN A 194 -17.50 8.81 -12.20
N LYS A 195 -17.38 8.33 -10.95
CA LYS A 195 -17.61 9.12 -9.73
C LYS A 195 -16.53 10.20 -9.69
N ASN A 196 -16.83 11.50 -9.67
CA ASN A 196 -15.85 12.59 -9.79
C ASN A 196 -14.89 12.72 -8.58
N ILE A 197 -14.22 11.63 -8.23
CA ILE A 197 -13.21 11.46 -7.20
C ILE A 197 -11.92 12.00 -7.79
N LYS A 198 -11.45 13.16 -7.28
CA LYS A 198 -10.19 13.76 -7.74
C LYS A 198 -8.98 13.03 -7.17
N TYR A 199 -9.02 12.72 -5.88
CA TYR A 199 -8.01 11.98 -5.10
C TYR A 199 -8.71 11.01 -4.17
N ASP A 200 -7.94 10.14 -3.49
CA ASP A 200 -8.45 9.24 -2.45
C ASP A 200 -9.40 10.01 -1.55
N MET A 201 -10.55 9.41 -1.21
CA MET A 201 -11.63 10.13 -0.54
C MET A 201 -11.11 10.80 0.74
N ASP A 202 -10.81 12.10 0.62
CA ASP A 202 -10.68 13.02 1.73
C ASP A 202 -12.07 13.09 2.35
N VAL A 203 -12.41 12.10 3.18
CA VAL A 203 -13.61 12.16 4.01
C VAL A 203 -13.28 13.20 5.08
N ASN A 204 -13.41 14.47 4.70
CA ASN A 204 -13.43 15.58 5.64
C ASN A 204 -14.42 15.22 6.74
N GLU A 205 -13.89 15.18 7.97
CA GLU A 205 -14.63 15.34 9.22
C GLU A 205 -15.93 14.53 9.37
N LYS A 206 -15.84 13.26 9.85
CA LYS A 206 -16.81 12.58 10.74
C LYS A 206 -16.71 11.05 10.77
N ALA A 207 -15.61 10.43 10.31
CA ALA A 207 -15.31 9.07 10.76
C ALA A 207 -14.89 9.14 12.23
N GLN A 208 -15.88 9.09 13.14
CA GLN A 208 -15.65 8.84 14.54
C GLN A 208 -14.79 7.58 14.64
N ASP A 209 -13.58 7.77 15.16
CA ASP A 209 -12.77 6.69 15.70
C ASP A 209 -13.68 5.73 16.50
N PRO A 210 -13.85 4.47 16.07
CA PRO A 210 -14.72 3.53 16.76
C PRO A 210 -14.24 3.24 18.19
N THR A 211 -12.99 3.59 18.53
CA THR A 211 -12.45 3.44 19.89
C THR A 211 -12.89 4.55 20.85
N LYS A 212 -13.47 5.66 20.38
CA LYS A 212 -13.99 6.74 21.25
C LYS A 212 -15.25 6.37 22.03
N LYS A 213 -15.89 5.22 21.78
CA LYS A 213 -17.08 4.74 22.50
C LYS A 213 -16.79 3.95 23.79
N MET A 214 -15.53 3.65 24.11
CA MET A 214 -15.17 3.03 25.40
C MET A 214 -14.41 4.02 26.31
N ARG A 215 -15.11 5.06 26.76
CA ARG A 215 -14.77 5.70 28.05
C ARG A 215 -15.81 5.24 29.07
N PRO A 216 -15.41 4.59 30.18
CA PRO A 216 -16.34 4.34 31.27
C PRO A 216 -16.81 5.70 31.81
N LYS A 217 -18.12 5.95 31.81
CA LYS A 217 -18.70 7.06 32.57
C LYS A 217 -18.65 6.66 34.05
N ASN A 218 -17.94 7.45 34.85
CA ASN A 218 -17.77 7.36 36.29
C ASN A 218 -19.06 6.96 37.04
N ILE A 219 -18.95 6.00 37.97
CA ILE A 219 -19.84 5.90 39.12
C ILE A 219 -18.95 5.95 40.37
N LEU A 220 -18.81 7.16 40.91
CA LEU A 220 -18.44 7.39 42.31
C LEU A 220 -19.51 8.34 42.85
N LYS A 221 -20.59 7.76 43.38
CA LYS A 221 -21.49 8.46 44.28
C LYS A 221 -20.98 8.22 45.70
N LEU A 222 -20.36 9.26 46.25
CA LEU A 222 -20.26 9.45 47.69
C LEU A 222 -21.68 9.66 48.24
N SER A 223 -22.07 8.85 49.21
CA SER A 223 -23.13 9.20 50.17
C SER A 223 -22.64 8.84 51.57
N ARG A 224 -22.47 9.88 52.38
CA ARG A 224 -22.34 9.85 53.84
C ARG A 224 -23.53 9.11 54.46
N ILE A 225 -23.25 8.22 55.42
CA ILE A 225 -23.79 8.23 56.80
C ILE A 225 -22.62 7.81 57.69
#